data_AF-A0A2N3FTL1-F1
#
_entry.id   AF-A0A2N3FTL1-F1
#
_cell.length_a   1.000
_cell.length_b   1.000
_cell.length_c   1.000
_cell.angle_alpha   90.00
_cell.angle_beta   90.00
_cell.angle_gamma   90.00
#
_symmetry.space_group_name_H-M   'P 1'
#
loop_
_entity.id
_entity.type
_entity.pdbx_description
1 polymer ?
#
loop_
_entity_poly.entity_id
_entity_poly.type
_entity_poly.pdbx_seq_one_letter_code
_entity_poly.pdbx_strand_id
1 'polypeptide(L)' 'MAQLSMHEPAGGGNPVLDLSKAPLPTAKTLGARRNLWLQFWRFVAFDLRIMRMVIKGHH' A
#
# COMPACT_ATOMS: atom_id res chain seq x y z
N MET A 1 -29.68 -1.11 17.47
CA MET A 1 -29.29 -1.95 16.33
C MET A 1 -28.87 -1.01 15.21
N ALA A 2 -27.56 -0.78 15.03
CA ALA A 2 -27.06 0.17 14.05
C ALA A 2 -27.05 -0.49 12.66
N GLN A 3 -27.88 0.01 11.74
CA GLN A 3 -27.90 -0.44 10.35
C GLN A 3 -26.57 -0.06 9.68
N LEU A 4 -25.82 -1.08 9.26
CA LEU A 4 -24.70 -0.91 8.34
C LEU A 4 -25.29 -0.56 6.97
N SER A 5 -25.19 0.71 6.58
CA SER A 5 -25.46 1.18 5.23
C SER A 5 -24.40 0.59 4.30
N MET A 6 -24.75 -0.49 3.61
CA MET A 6 -23.93 -1.08 2.57
C MET A 6 -24.11 -0.23 1.31
N HIS A 7 -23.05 0.48 0.90
CA HIS A 7 -23.02 1.22 -0.36
C HIS A 7 -22.98 0.20 -1.51
N GLU A 8 -24.14 -0.09 -2.08
CA GLU A 8 -24.27 -0.98 -3.24
C GLU A 8 -23.70 -0.28 -4.48
N PRO A 9 -22.65 -0.84 -5.14
CA PRO A 9 -22.14 -0.26 -6.37
C PRO A 9 -23.19 -0.47 -7.45
N ALA A 10 -23.80 0.62 -7.89
CA ALA A 10 -24.77 0.61 -8.98
C ALA A 10 -24.13 0.02 -10.25
N GLY A 11 -24.69 -1.10 -10.70
CA GLY A 11 -24.73 -1.55 -12.10
C GLY A 11 -23.45 -1.49 -12.94
N GLY A 12 -22.90 -2.69 -13.23
CA GLY A 12 -22.62 -3.04 -14.62
C GLY A 12 -21.31 -2.57 -15.26
N GLY A 13 -20.22 -2.49 -14.50
CA GLY A 13 -18.89 -2.40 -15.08
C GLY A 13 -17.84 -2.36 -13.99
N ASN A 14 -16.78 -3.15 -14.12
CA ASN A 14 -15.57 -2.88 -13.35
C ASN A 14 -15.29 -1.39 -13.44
N PRO A 15 -15.01 -0.66 -12.34
CA PRO A 15 -14.51 0.70 -12.46
C PRO A 15 -13.26 0.60 -13.33
N VAL A 16 -13.38 0.99 -14.61
CA VAL A 16 -12.27 0.97 -15.55
C VAL A 16 -11.33 2.01 -15.01
N LEU A 17 -10.34 1.54 -14.25
CA LEU A 17 -9.30 2.37 -13.70
C LEU A 17 -8.62 3.01 -14.90
N ASP A 18 -8.77 4.33 -15.05
CA ASP A 18 -8.15 5.07 -16.15
C ASP A 18 -6.62 5.06 -15.93
N LEU A 19 -5.98 4.06 -16.53
CA LEU A 19 -4.53 3.83 -16.47
C LEU A 19 -3.76 4.77 -17.41
N SER A 20 -4.44 5.60 -18.20
CA SER A 20 -3.81 6.52 -19.17
C SER A 20 -2.91 7.56 -18.48
N LYS A 21 -3.20 7.87 -17.21
CA LYS A 21 -2.41 8.79 -16.38
C LYS A 21 -1.39 8.08 -15.49
N ALA A 22 -1.32 6.75 -15.54
CA ALA A 22 -0.37 6.02 -14.72
C ALA A 22 1.05 6.36 -15.19
N PRO A 23 1.95 6.76 -14.28
CA PRO A 23 3.33 7.01 -14.65
C PRO A 23 3.95 5.75 -15.26
N LEU A 24 4.47 5.87 -16.48
CA LEU A 24 5.10 4.77 -17.19
C LEU A 24 6.20 4.15 -16.32
N PRO A 25 6.24 2.80 -16.18
CA PRO A 25 7.29 2.13 -15.44
C PRO A 25 8.63 2.40 -16.12
N THR A 26 9.37 3.36 -15.59
CA THR A 26 10.72 3.71 -16.07
C THR A 26 11.71 2.64 -15.62
N ALA A 27 12.75 2.37 -16.42
CA ALA A 27 13.79 1.39 -16.06
C ALA A 27 14.39 1.65 -14.66
N LYS A 28 14.47 2.93 -14.25
CA LYS A 28 14.90 3.37 -12.92
C LYS A 28 13.95 2.90 -11.80
N THR A 29 12.64 3.04 -11.98
CA THR A 29 11.65 2.57 -10.98
C THR A 29 11.56 1.05 -10.94
N LEU A 30 11.74 0.37 -12.08
CA LEU A 30 11.81 -1.09 -12.12
C LEU A 30 13.07 -1.62 -11.39
N GLY A 31 14.23 -1.00 -11.62
CA GLY A 31 15.49 -1.39 -10.97
C GLY A 31 15.44 -1.21 -9.45
N ALA A 32 14.84 -0.12 -8.97
CA ALA A 32 14.64 0.11 -7.54
C ALA A 32 13.71 -0.94 -6.90
N ARG A 33 12.65 -1.37 -7.63
CA ARG A 33 11.73 -2.41 -7.18
C ARG A 33 12.36 -3.80 -7.16
N ARG A 34 13.27 -4.10 -8.09
CA ARG A 34 13.97 -5.39 -8.17
C ARG A 34 15.07 -5.56 -7.12
N ASN A 35 15.54 -4.47 -6.51
CA ASN A 35 16.63 -4.53 -5.55
C ASN A 35 16.17 -5.13 -4.20
N LEU A 36 16.61 -6.37 -3.93
CA LEU A 36 16.31 -7.08 -2.68
C LEU A 36 16.89 -6.40 -1.45
N TRP A 37 18.07 -5.77 -1.54
CA TRP A 37 18.66 -5.06 -0.40
C TRP A 37 17.82 -3.85 0.03
N LEU A 38 17.28 -3.10 -0.94
CA LEU A 38 16.36 -1.99 -0.65
C LEU A 38 15.03 -2.47 -0.06
N GLN A 39 14.53 -3.62 -0.53
CA GLN A 39 13.32 -4.23 0.04
C GLN A 39 13.55 -4.72 1.47
N PHE A 40 14.69 -5.37 1.73
CA PHE A 40 15.06 -5.85 3.06
C PHE A 40 15.19 -4.68 4.05
N TRP A 41 15.87 -3.60 3.66
CA TRP A 41 16.00 -2.43 4.53
C TRP A 41 14.64 -1.80 4.84
N ARG A 42 13.74 -1.70 3.84
CA ARG A 42 12.37 -1.21 4.05
C ARG A 42 11.60 -2.10 5.01
N PHE A 43 11.70 -3.42 4.86
CA PHE A 43 11.05 -4.40 5.73
C PHE A 43 11.49 -4.20 7.19
N VAL A 44 12.80 -4.22 7.45
CA VAL A 44 13.36 -3.99 8.79
C VAL A 44 12.93 -2.64 9.36
N ALA A 45 12.94 -1.57 8.56
CA ALA A 45 12.51 -0.25 9.02
C ALA A 45 11.02 -0.20 9.44
N PHE A 46 10.15 -0.93 8.74
CA PHE A 46 8.74 -1.05 9.11
C PHE A 46 8.57 -1.83 10.42
N ASP A 47 9.24 -2.97 10.56
CA ASP A 47 9.15 -3.79 11.77
C ASP A 47 9.68 -3.03 12.99
N LEU A 48 10.80 -2.33 12.85
CA LEU A 48 11.35 -1.46 13.89
C LEU A 48 10.37 -0.34 14.28
N ARG A 49 9.67 0.25 13.30
CA ARG A 49 8.66 1.28 13.57
C ARG A 49 7.49 0.74 14.36
N ILE A 50 7.00 -0.47 14.03
CA ILE A 50 5.94 -1.14 14.77
C ILE A 50 6.41 -1.45 16.18
N MET A 51 7.58 -2.08 16.34
CA MET A 51 8.17 -2.34 17.66
C MET A 51 8.31 -1.07 18.49
N ARG A 52 8.75 0.03 17.90
CA ARG A 52 8.83 1.33 18.60
C ARG A 52 7.46 1.84 19.05
N MET A 53 6.43 1.67 18.21
CA MET A 53 5.06 2.06 18.54
C MET A 53 4.52 1.21 19.70
N VAL A 54 4.83 -0.10 19.70
CA VAL A 54 4.50 -1.04 20.77
C VAL A 54 5.22 -0.65 22.06
N ILE A 55 6.55 -0.49 22.06
CA ILE A 55 7.32 -0.11 23.26
C ILE A 55 6.82 1.22 23.82
N LYS A 56 6.59 2.22 22.97
CA LYS A 56 6.15 3.55 23.39
C LYS A 56 4.70 3.57 23.91
N GLY A 57 3.84 2.68 23.43
CA GLY A 57 2.43 2.61 23.84
C GLY A 57 2.19 1.92 25.19
N HIS A 58 3.20 1.23 25.75
CA HIS A 58 3.12 0.58 27.06
C HIS A 58 3.57 1.49 28.23
N HIS A 59 3.86 2.77 27.95
CA HIS A 59 4.23 3.79 28.94
C HIS A 59 3.20 4.92 28.96
#